data_AF-A0A235BXH8-F1
#
_entry.id   AF-A0A235BXH8-F1
#
_cell.length_a   1.000
_cell.length_b   1.000
_cell.length_c   1.000
_cell.angle_alpha   90.00
_cell.angle_beta   90.00
_cell.angle_gamma   90.00
#
_symmetry.space_group_name_H-M   'P 1'
#
loop_
_entity.id
_entity.type
_entity.pdbx_description
1 polymer ?
#
loop_
_entity_poly.entity_id
_entity_poly.type
_entity_poly.pdbx_seq_one_letter_code
_entity_poly.pdbx_strand_id
1 'polypeptide(L)'
;MNKDWRRRRIGVDLDRCTRLELLRVYFNACYYFPGADIEVKETSKGYHIRIHKQHRLEENLDVRRALLDDPVRIKFDEMRMVKPELHSWLDTLFRFKVKNGKIISREEPCNVLAEAFYTKLPCRKPSFLG
;
A
#
# COMPACT_ATOMS: atom_id res chain seq x y z
N MET A 1 22.50 -16.64 -4.89
CA MET A 1 21.89 -15.31 -5.16
C MET A 1 20.68 -15.15 -4.24
N ASN A 2 20.75 -14.26 -3.27
CA ASN A 2 19.75 -14.15 -2.20
C ASN A 2 18.43 -13.59 -2.79
N LYS A 3 17.41 -14.46 -2.97
CA LYS A 3 16.14 -14.20 -3.69
C LYS A 3 15.14 -13.33 -2.90
N ASP A 4 15.56 -12.67 -1.83
CA ASP A 4 14.68 -11.94 -0.92
C ASP A 4 14.52 -10.45 -1.27
N TRP A 5 14.22 -10.12 -2.53
CA TRP A 5 13.88 -8.74 -2.90
C TRP A 5 12.66 -8.21 -2.10
N ARG A 6 11.80 -9.11 -1.62
CA ARG A 6 10.68 -8.80 -0.73
C ARG A 6 11.12 -8.32 0.65
N ARG A 7 12.26 -8.78 1.17
CA ARG A 7 12.85 -8.28 2.43
C ARG A 7 13.53 -6.90 2.29
N ARG A 8 13.47 -6.29 1.10
CA ARG A 8 14.03 -4.95 0.85
C ARG A 8 12.98 -3.84 0.89
N ARG A 9 11.68 -4.18 1.00
CA ARG A 9 10.63 -3.17 1.14
C ARG A 9 9.44 -3.62 1.97
N ILE A 10 8.90 -2.70 2.76
CA ILE A 10 7.61 -2.85 3.42
C ILE A 10 6.55 -2.28 2.48
N GLY A 11 5.50 -3.04 2.20
CA GLY A 11 4.45 -2.69 1.23
C GLY A 11 3.08 -2.58 1.89
N VAL A 12 2.58 -1.35 1.99
CA VAL A 12 1.26 -1.02 2.53
C VAL A 12 0.30 -0.77 1.36
N ASP A 13 -0.88 -1.36 1.42
CA ASP A 13 -1.97 -1.23 0.45
C ASP A 13 -3.17 -0.57 1.15
N LEU A 14 -3.54 0.60 0.64
CA LEU A 14 -4.62 1.42 1.17
C LEU A 14 -5.76 1.44 0.14
N ASP A 15 -6.62 0.43 0.20
CA ASP A 15 -7.81 0.32 -0.64
C ASP A 15 -8.89 1.32 -0.16
N ARG A 16 -9.41 2.11 -1.11
CA ARG A 16 -10.51 3.08 -0.93
C ARG A 16 -10.28 4.11 0.18
N CYS A 17 -9.03 4.45 0.49
CA CYS A 17 -8.71 5.43 1.51
C CYS A 17 -8.96 6.88 1.03
N THR A 18 -9.25 7.75 1.99
CA THR A 18 -9.30 9.19 1.81
C THR A 18 -7.89 9.78 1.68
N ARG A 19 -7.78 10.99 1.12
CA ARG A 19 -6.49 11.69 1.03
C ARG A 19 -5.86 11.94 2.40
N LEU A 20 -6.68 12.20 3.42
CA LEU A 20 -6.21 12.39 4.80
C LEU A 20 -5.60 11.11 5.38
N GLU A 21 -6.23 9.96 5.13
CA GLU A 21 -5.67 8.66 5.52
C GLU A 21 -4.36 8.37 4.79
N LEU A 22 -4.29 8.63 3.48
CA LEU A 22 -3.03 8.53 2.73
C LEU A 22 -1.92 9.39 3.34
N LEU A 23 -2.21 10.66 3.61
CA LEU A 23 -1.25 11.60 4.21
C LEU A 23 -0.81 11.14 5.60
N ARG A 24 -1.74 10.70 6.43
CA ARG A 24 -1.44 10.16 7.76
C ARG A 24 -0.48 8.97 7.66
N VAL A 25 -0.76 8.01 6.78
CA VAL A 25 0.09 6.83 6.61
C VAL A 25 1.46 7.24 6.05
N TYR A 26 1.50 8.13 5.06
CA TYR A 26 2.74 8.64 4.49
C TYR A 26 3.62 9.36 5.53
N PHE A 27 3.08 10.31 6.29
CA PHE A 27 3.84 11.02 7.31
C PHE A 27 4.28 10.11 8.45
N ASN A 28 3.44 9.14 8.86
CA ASN A 28 3.84 8.13 9.83
C ASN A 28 5.00 7.26 9.29
N ALA A 29 4.97 6.88 8.01
CA ALA A 29 6.08 6.14 7.40
C ALA A 29 7.38 6.98 7.40
N CYS A 30 7.31 8.26 7.03
CA CYS A 30 8.46 9.17 7.10
C CYS A 30 9.01 9.32 8.54
N TYR A 31 8.10 9.39 9.52
CA TYR A 31 8.45 9.52 10.94
C TYR A 31 9.12 8.25 11.48
N TYR A 32 8.56 7.07 11.19
CA TYR A 32 9.12 5.80 11.66
C TYR A 32 10.42 5.40 10.95
N PHE A 33 10.63 5.86 9.72
CA PHE A 33 11.77 5.47 8.89
C PHE A 33 12.51 6.69 8.32
N PRO A 34 13.16 7.50 9.17
CA PRO A 34 13.93 8.63 8.71
C PRO A 34 15.04 8.18 7.76
N GLY A 35 15.09 8.78 6.57
CA GLY A 35 16.07 8.47 5.51
C GLY A 35 15.75 7.24 4.66
N ALA A 36 14.64 6.55 4.88
CA ALA A 36 14.17 5.52 3.96
C ALA A 36 13.58 6.16 2.69
N ASP A 37 13.76 5.49 1.56
CA ASP A 37 13.08 5.86 0.32
C ASP A 37 11.63 5.37 0.35
N ILE A 38 10.67 6.28 0.18
CA ILE A 38 9.24 6.02 0.30
C ILE A 38 8.57 6.39 -1.03
N GLU A 39 8.15 5.37 -1.78
CA GLU A 39 7.36 5.53 -2.99
C GLU A 39 5.87 5.42 -2.68
N VAL A 40 5.06 6.27 -3.30
CA VAL A 40 3.61 6.13 -3.33
C VAL A 40 3.16 5.94 -4.77
N LYS A 41 2.26 4.98 -4.99
CA LYS A 41 1.67 4.70 -6.28
C LYS A 41 0.16 4.70 -6.18
N GLU A 42 -0.50 5.41 -7.08
CA GLU A 42 -1.95 5.36 -7.22
C GLU A 42 -2.34 4.11 -8.01
N THR A 43 -3.41 3.46 -7.57
CA THR A 43 -4.02 2.30 -8.22
C THR A 43 -5.48 2.60 -8.52
N SER A 44 -6.14 1.72 -9.29
CA SER A 44 -7.57 1.88 -9.57
C SER A 44 -8.48 1.80 -8.34
N LYS A 45 -7.95 1.33 -7.20
CA LYS A 45 -8.72 1.12 -5.97
C LYS A 45 -8.24 1.97 -4.80
N GLY A 46 -7.08 2.62 -4.89
CA GLY A 46 -6.49 3.30 -3.76
C GLY A 46 -5.01 3.58 -4.00
N TYR A 47 -4.17 3.33 -2.98
CA TYR A 47 -2.74 3.66 -3.04
C TYR A 47 -1.88 2.53 -2.49
N HIS A 48 -0.74 2.30 -3.13
CA HIS A 48 0.34 1.47 -2.61
C HIS A 48 1.46 2.36 -2.09
N ILE A 49 1.88 2.15 -0.84
CA ILE A 49 3.07 2.78 -0.27
C ILE A 49 4.16 1.72 -0.14
N ARG A 50 5.36 2.04 -0.62
CA ARG A 50 6.53 1.17 -0.56
C ARG A 50 7.64 1.88 0.18
N ILE A 51 8.04 1.31 1.31
CA ILE A 51 9.12 1.82 2.15
C ILE A 51 10.33 0.92 1.89
N HIS A 52 11.34 1.43 1.19
CA HIS A 52 12.54 0.67 0.84
C HIS A 52 13.51 0.65 2.01
N LYS A 53 13.46 -0.44 2.78
CA LYS A 53 14.30 -0.69 3.95
C LYS A 53 14.48 -2.21 4.11
N GLN A 54 15.66 -2.63 4.53
CA GLN A 54 15.84 -4.00 5.03
C GLN A 54 15.04 -4.20 6.31
N HIS A 55 14.32 -5.31 6.40
CA HIS A 55 13.46 -5.60 7.54
C HIS A 55 13.37 -7.11 7.79
N ARG A 56 13.04 -7.48 9.02
CA ARG A 56 12.65 -8.85 9.38
C ARG A 56 11.16 -9.08 9.06
N LEU A 57 10.74 -10.33 8.92
CA LEU A 57 9.35 -10.64 8.55
C LEU A 57 8.36 -10.11 9.60
N GLU A 58 8.72 -10.25 10.87
CA GLU A 58 7.94 -9.79 12.02
C GLU A 58 7.79 -8.27 12.00
N GLU A 59 8.91 -7.56 11.76
CA GLU A 59 8.93 -6.09 11.61
C GLU A 59 8.01 -5.64 10.47
N ASN A 60 7.97 -6.36 9.35
CA ASN A 60 7.08 -6.04 8.23
C ASN A 60 5.61 -6.04 8.67
N LEU A 61 5.18 -7.06 9.42
CA LEU A 61 3.80 -7.18 9.87
C LEU A 61 3.44 -6.08 10.87
N ASP A 62 4.29 -5.84 11.86
CA ASP A 62 4.03 -4.83 12.89
C ASP A 62 3.94 -3.43 12.28
N VAL A 63 4.83 -3.11 11.34
CA VAL A 63 4.81 -1.84 10.63
C VAL A 63 3.56 -1.72 9.77
N ARG A 64 3.18 -2.76 9.03
CA ARG A 64 1.96 -2.73 8.20
C ARG A 64 0.71 -2.57 9.05
N ARG A 65 0.64 -3.20 10.24
CA ARG A 65 -0.45 -2.97 11.22
C ARG A 65 -0.47 -1.50 11.69
N ALA A 66 0.70 -0.96 12.06
CA ALA A 66 0.81 0.43 12.51
C ALA A 66 0.44 1.45 11.42
N LEU A 67 0.66 1.10 10.16
CA LEU A 67 0.38 1.91 8.98
C LEU A 67 -1.00 1.64 8.36
N LEU A 68 -1.89 0.92 9.06
CA LEU A 68 -3.27 0.65 8.64
C LEU A 68 -3.39 -0.05 7.28
N ASP A 69 -2.49 -0.99 6.99
CA ASP A 69 -2.60 -1.86 5.82
C ASP A 69 -3.89 -2.69 5.82
N ASP A 70 -4.26 -3.23 4.65
CA ASP A 70 -5.43 -4.09 4.49
C ASP A 70 -5.43 -5.25 5.52
N PRO A 71 -6.43 -5.34 6.41
CA PRO A 71 -6.49 -6.37 7.45
C PRO A 71 -6.58 -7.79 6.89
N VAL A 72 -7.11 -7.97 5.69
CA VAL A 72 -7.14 -9.27 5.00
C VAL A 72 -5.71 -9.68 4.63
N ARG A 73 -4.91 -8.74 4.11
CA ARG A 73 -3.50 -9.00 3.78
C ARG A 73 -2.68 -9.34 5.04
N ILE A 74 -2.90 -8.62 6.14
CA ILE A 74 -2.26 -8.92 7.43
C ILE A 74 -2.62 -10.32 7.90
N LYS A 75 -3.91 -10.68 7.91
CA LYS A 75 -4.39 -12.00 8.34
C LYS A 75 -3.80 -13.13 7.49
N PHE A 76 -3.69 -12.94 6.17
CA PHE A 76 -3.04 -13.92 5.29
C PHE A 76 -1.56 -14.11 5.63
N ASP A 77 -0.83 -13.03 5.90
CA ASP A 77 0.58 -13.13 6.27
C ASP A 77 0.79 -13.71 7.68
N GLU A 78 -0.11 -13.44 8.63
CA GLU A 78 -0.12 -14.12 9.94
C GLU A 78 -0.34 -15.63 9.79
N MET A 79 -1.30 -16.05 8.95
CA MET A 79 -1.53 -17.46 8.66
C MET A 79 -0.30 -18.14 8.03
N ARG A 80 0.45 -17.42 7.18
CA ARG A 80 1.71 -17.91 6.60
C ARG A 80 2.77 -18.16 7.66
N MET A 81 2.87 -17.31 8.68
CA MET A 81 3.83 -17.51 9.78
C MET A 81 3.52 -18.74 10.63
N VAL A 82 2.24 -19.01 10.88
CA VAL A 82 1.81 -20.13 11.72
C VAL A 82 1.93 -21.48 11.02
N LYS A 83 1.89 -21.51 9.68
CA LYS A 83 1.94 -22.76 8.89
C LYS A 83 3.12 -22.75 7.90
N PRO A 84 4.37 -22.89 8.39
CA PRO A 84 5.56 -22.85 7.55
C PRO A 84 5.60 -23.98 6.51
N GLU A 85 5.02 -25.16 6.79
CA GLU A 85 4.92 -26.29 5.85
C GLU A 85 4.11 -25.99 4.57
N LEU A 86 3.29 -24.92 4.54
CA LEU A 86 2.67 -24.38 3.33
C LEU A 86 3.68 -23.53 2.54
N HIS A 87 4.82 -24.14 2.18
CA HIS A 87 5.99 -23.50 1.55
C HIS A 87 5.70 -22.85 0.19
N SER A 88 4.59 -23.18 -0.47
CA SER A 88 4.26 -22.75 -1.82
C SER A 88 2.87 -22.13 -1.91
N TRP A 89 2.60 -21.09 -1.12
CA TRP A 89 1.61 -20.12 -1.58
C TRP A 89 2.17 -19.46 -2.83
N LEU A 90 1.70 -19.92 -3.99
CA LEU A 90 1.86 -19.23 -5.27
C LEU A 90 1.20 -17.86 -5.11
N ASP A 91 2.00 -16.92 -4.64
CA ASP A 91 1.69 -15.53 -4.53
C ASP A 91 1.52 -15.05 -5.97
N THR A 92 0.30 -15.17 -6.49
CA THR A 92 -0.11 -14.60 -7.77
C THR A 92 -0.21 -13.08 -7.61
N LEU A 93 0.88 -12.47 -7.16
CA LEU A 93 1.15 -11.05 -7.28
C LEU A 93 1.39 -10.79 -8.76
N PHE A 94 0.29 -10.65 -9.49
CA PHE A 94 0.32 -10.23 -10.87
C PHE A 94 1.00 -8.86 -10.94
N ARG A 95 2.19 -8.81 -11.52
CA ARG A 95 2.93 -7.56 -11.81
C ARG A 95 2.07 -6.57 -12.62
N PHE A 96 1.09 -7.11 -13.34
CA PHE A 96 0.00 -6.43 -14.01
C PHE A 96 -1.19 -7.40 -14.04
N LYS A 97 -2.40 -6.96 -13.67
CA LYS A 97 -3.59 -7.81 -13.82
C LYS A 97 -3.97 -7.82 -15.31
N VAL A 98 -4.10 -9.01 -15.90
CA VAL A 98 -4.59 -9.18 -17.28
C VAL A 98 -5.98 -9.80 -17.23
N LYS A 99 -6.92 -9.24 -17.98
CA LYS A 99 -8.23 -9.86 -18.24
C LYS A 99 -8.52 -9.78 -19.73
N ASN A 100 -8.83 -10.92 -20.34
CA ASN A 100 -9.10 -11.04 -21.77
C ASN A 100 -7.96 -10.47 -22.66
N GLY A 101 -6.70 -10.77 -22.32
CA GLY A 101 -5.53 -10.28 -23.07
C GLY A 101 -5.20 -8.79 -22.87
N LYS A 102 -5.98 -8.04 -22.07
CA LYS A 102 -5.75 -6.62 -21.79
C LYS A 102 -5.23 -6.41 -20.37
N ILE A 103 -4.28 -5.50 -20.21
CA ILE A 103 -3.80 -5.05 -18.90
C ILE A 103 -4.90 -4.19 -18.26
N ILE A 104 -5.45 -4.65 -17.14
CA ILE A 104 -6.56 -4.02 -16.42
C ILE A 104 -6.14 -3.28 -15.14
N SER A 105 -4.88 -3.39 -14.70
CA SER A 105 -4.37 -2.54 -13.61
C SER A 105 -2.97 -2.02 -13.93
N ARG A 106 -2.82 -0.70 -13.93
CA ARG A 106 -1.53 0.00 -13.87
C ARG A 106 -1.41 0.69 -12.50
N GLU A 107 -0.18 0.76 -12.03
CA GLU A 107 0.21 1.57 -10.87
C GLU A 107 0.96 2.78 -11.41
N GLU A 108 0.51 3.98 -11.10
CA GLU A 108 1.17 5.22 -11.53
C GLU A 108 1.88 5.88 -10.34
N PRO A 109 3.08 6.46 -10.51
CA PRO A 109 3.72 7.24 -9.45
C PRO A 109 2.81 8.36 -8.97
N CYS A 110 2.64 8.48 -7.66
CA CYS A 110 1.82 9.53 -7.04
C CYS A 110 2.71 10.40 -6.14
N ASN A 111 2.74 11.70 -6.43
CA ASN A 111 3.36 12.66 -5.52
C ASN A 111 2.31 13.13 -4.50
N VAL A 112 2.39 12.56 -3.29
CA VAL A 112 1.44 12.82 -2.20
C VAL A 112 1.39 14.30 -1.80
N LEU A 113 2.47 15.04 -2.05
CA LEU A 113 2.60 16.46 -1.68
C LEU A 113 2.28 17.44 -2.82
N ALA A 114 2.34 16.98 -4.08
CA ALA A 114 2.12 17.86 -5.24
C ALA A 114 0.65 17.97 -5.67
N GLU A 115 -0.22 17.02 -5.29
CA GLU A 115 -1.65 17.21 -5.55
C GLU A 115 -2.21 18.26 -4.59
N ALA A 116 -2.82 19.29 -5.16
CA ALA A 116 -3.48 20.33 -4.39
C ALA A 116 -4.50 19.70 -3.43
N PHE A 117 -4.40 20.05 -2.15
CA PHE A 117 -5.35 19.66 -1.08
C PHE A 117 -6.81 20.02 -1.42
N TYR A 118 -7.02 20.82 -2.46
CA TYR A 118 -8.30 21.34 -2.95
C TYR A 118 -9.10 20.41 -3.87
N THR A 119 -8.59 19.25 -4.33
CA THR A 119 -9.26 18.53 -5.43
C THR A 119 -10.31 17.48 -5.03
N LYS A 120 -10.45 17.10 -3.75
CA LYS A 120 -11.46 16.10 -3.32
C LYS A 120 -11.99 16.29 -1.88
N LEU A 121 -12.02 17.51 -1.34
CA LEU A 121 -12.97 17.76 -0.25
C LEU A 121 -14.37 17.58 -0.84
N PRO A 122 -15.33 16.96 -0.14
CA PRO A 122 -16.69 16.87 -0.65
C PRO A 122 -17.16 18.30 -0.93
N CYS A 123 -17.20 18.68 -2.21
CA CYS A 123 -17.87 19.90 -2.65
C CYS A 123 -19.26 19.83 -2.00
N ARG A 124 -19.55 20.84 -1.18
CA ARG A 124 -20.86 21.00 -0.53
C ARG A 124 -21.95 20.62 -1.52
N LYS A 125 -22.95 19.84 -1.09
CA LYS A 125 -24.20 19.71 -1.84
C LYS A 125 -24.58 21.11 -2.31
N PRO A 126 -24.78 21.37 -3.62
CA PRO A 126 -25.45 22.59 -3.99
C PRO A 126 -26.81 22.53 -3.29
N SER A 127 -27.02 23.42 -2.34
CA SER A 127 -28.36 23.74 -1.89
C SER A 127 -29.06 24.26 -3.14
N PHE A 128 -29.84 23.39 -3.79
CA PHE A 128 -30.82 23.84 -4.75
C PHE A 128 -31.68 24.88 -4.04
N LEU A 129 -31.67 26.09 -4.57
CA LEU A 129 -32.65 27.13 -4.25
C LEU A 129 -34.03 26.62 -4.66
N GLY A 130 -34.97 26.66 -3.73
CA GLY A 130 -36.37 26.27 -3.87
C GLY A 130 -37.03 26.19 -2.52
#